data_AF-A0A2G9TL02-F1
#
_entry.id   AF-A0A2G9TL02-F1
#
_cell.length_a   1.000
_cell.length_b   1.000
_cell.length_c   1.000
_cell.angle_alpha   90.00
_cell.angle_beta   90.00
_cell.angle_gamma   90.00
#
_symmetry.space_group_name_H-M   'P 1'
#
loop_
_entity.id
_entity.type
_entity.pdbx_description
1 polymer ?
#
loop_
_entity_poly.entity_id
_entity_poly.type
_entity_poly.pdbx_seq_one_letter_code
_entity_poly.pdbx_strand_id
1 'polypeptide(L)'
;KSFCFRRLSYLQNKFQLHVLLNELRELHEQKAVSHRDFYNIRKVDTHIHAASSMNQKHLLRFIKKKIRTEADTVVLEKVLVPSVTATDSENNKPVTMKEVFKKMGIDAYDLSVDMLDVHADRNTFHRFDKFNTKYNPVGESTLREIFIKTDNYVGGKYFAEVLMEVLSDLEDSKYQHAEPRLSIYGRSKDEWDKLAKWAITHDVWSPNVRWLIQIPRLYDIYKSKNMVKNFDELLDNVFTPLFEATNDPSSHPDLYRFLQQVSGIDSVDDESKHEFVHFDRSTPSPENYKDAENPPYNYYLFYMYANITALNAFR
;
A
#
# COMPACT_ATOMS: atom_id res chain seq x y z
N LYS A 1 -27.64 23.72 1.49
CA LYS A 1 -26.28 24.17 1.90
C LYS A 1 -26.27 25.21 3.04
N SER A 2 -27.25 26.12 3.19
CA SER A 2 -27.22 27.19 4.20
C SER A 2 -27.39 26.74 5.67
N PHE A 3 -28.27 25.78 5.96
CA PHE A 3 -28.50 25.32 7.35
C PHE A 3 -27.28 24.56 7.92
N CYS A 4 -26.71 23.62 7.17
CA CYS A 4 -25.52 22.87 7.61
C CYS A 4 -24.34 23.81 7.87
N PHE A 5 -24.12 24.80 6.99
CA PHE A 5 -23.08 25.81 7.19
C PHE A 5 -23.30 26.59 8.49
N ARG A 6 -24.51 27.13 8.71
CA ARG A 6 -24.85 27.84 9.96
C ARG A 6 -24.64 26.97 11.19
N ARG A 7 -25.02 25.69 11.14
CA ARG A 7 -24.83 24.74 12.24
C ARG A 7 -23.36 24.47 12.50
N LEU A 8 -22.54 24.27 11.47
CA LEU A 8 -21.10 24.06 11.61
C LEU A 8 -20.42 25.29 12.22
N SER A 9 -20.74 26.49 11.73
CA SER A 9 -20.23 27.75 12.31
C SER A 9 -20.67 27.91 13.76
N TYR A 10 -21.93 27.59 14.09
CA TYR A 10 -22.41 27.61 15.47
C TYR A 10 -21.64 26.64 16.37
N LEU A 11 -21.40 25.39 15.91
CA LEU A 11 -20.63 24.40 16.67
C LEU A 11 -19.18 24.85 16.87
N GLN A 12 -18.55 25.42 15.86
CA GLN A 12 -17.19 25.97 15.96
C GLN A 12 -17.13 27.11 16.98
N ASN A 13 -18.06 28.07 16.91
CA ASN A 13 -18.12 29.18 17.86
C ASN A 13 -18.39 28.69 19.29
N LYS A 14 -19.27 27.69 19.45
CA LYS A 14 -19.54 27.07 20.74
C LYS A 14 -18.29 26.40 21.32
N PHE A 15 -17.51 25.71 20.49
CA PHE A 15 -16.24 25.12 20.92
C PHE A 15 -15.20 26.18 21.29
N GLN A 16 -15.08 27.27 20.52
CA GLN A 16 -14.19 28.37 20.86
C GLN A 16 -14.57 29.03 22.19
N LEU A 17 -15.86 29.25 22.44
CA LEU A 17 -16.34 29.77 23.72
C LEU A 17 -16.04 28.78 24.86
N HIS A 18 -16.22 27.48 24.63
CA HIS A 18 -15.85 26.45 25.61
C HIS A 18 -14.37 26.51 25.99
N VAL A 19 -13.47 26.60 25.01
CA VAL A 19 -12.03 26.71 25.24
C VAL A 19 -11.72 27.97 26.07
N LEU A 20 -12.25 29.13 25.69
CA LEU A 20 -12.02 30.38 26.42
C LEU A 20 -12.48 30.33 27.88
N LEU A 21 -13.55 29.60 28.17
CA LEU A 21 -14.12 29.51 29.52
C LEU A 21 -13.46 28.41 30.37
N ASN A 22 -12.95 27.33 29.75
CA ASN A 22 -12.59 26.11 30.46
C ASN A 22 -11.12 25.66 30.31
N GLU A 23 -10.32 26.30 29.45
CA GLU A 23 -8.92 25.90 29.19
C GLU A 23 -8.09 25.73 30.47
N LEU A 24 -8.17 26.71 31.39
CA LEU A 24 -7.43 26.64 32.65
C LEU A 24 -7.89 25.46 33.53
N ARG A 25 -9.19 25.13 33.51
CA ARG A 25 -9.73 24.00 34.26
C ARG A 25 -9.26 22.68 33.66
N GLU A 26 -9.33 22.53 32.33
CA GLU A 26 -8.84 21.35 31.63
C GLU A 26 -7.34 21.14 31.86
N LEU A 27 -6.55 22.21 31.87
CA LEU A 27 -5.11 22.15 32.18
C LEU A 27 -4.84 21.66 33.61
N HIS A 28 -5.61 22.12 34.59
CA HIS A 28 -5.49 21.64 35.98
C HIS A 28 -5.88 20.17 36.10
N GLU A 29 -6.96 19.75 35.42
CA GLU A 29 -7.41 18.36 35.39
C GLU A 29 -6.35 17.44 34.75
N GLN A 30 -5.70 17.87 33.65
CA GLN A 30 -4.59 17.14 33.04
C GLN A 30 -3.40 17.00 34.00
N LYS A 31 -3.01 18.08 34.69
CA LYS A 31 -1.91 18.07 35.68
C LYS A 31 -2.20 17.20 36.90
N ALA A 32 -3.47 17.00 37.24
CA ALA A 32 -3.87 16.13 38.36
C ALA A 32 -3.65 14.64 38.04
N VAL A 33 -3.58 14.26 36.76
CA VAL A 33 -3.29 12.89 36.34
C VAL A 33 -1.79 12.69 36.22
N SER A 34 -1.19 12.08 37.24
CA SER A 34 0.24 11.77 37.24
C SER A 34 0.62 10.77 36.14
N HIS A 35 1.83 10.91 35.60
CA HIS A 35 2.42 10.01 34.61
C HIS A 35 1.66 9.86 33.27
N ARG A 36 0.67 10.71 32.99
CA ARG A 36 -0.01 10.80 31.70
C ARG A 36 0.33 12.12 31.04
N ASP A 37 1.08 12.03 29.96
CA ASP A 37 1.43 13.16 29.10
C ASP A 37 1.32 12.73 27.63
N PHE A 38 1.71 13.63 26.74
CA PHE A 38 1.70 13.35 25.31
C PHE A 38 2.55 12.14 24.90
N TYR A 39 3.60 11.79 25.66
CA TYR A 39 4.48 10.66 25.34
C TYR A 39 3.86 9.33 25.76
N ASN A 40 3.09 9.32 26.85
CA ASN A 40 2.52 8.11 27.46
C ASN A 40 1.07 7.80 27.05
N ILE A 41 0.47 8.60 26.16
CA ILE A 41 -0.82 8.29 25.53
C ILE A 41 -0.61 7.37 24.32
N ARG A 42 -1.45 6.35 24.20
CA ARG A 42 -1.44 5.49 23.00
C ARG A 42 -1.97 6.27 21.81
N LYS A 43 -1.21 6.25 20.72
CA LYS A 43 -1.51 6.93 19.47
C LYS A 43 -1.42 5.91 18.34
N VAL A 44 -2.35 6.02 17.40
CA VAL A 44 -2.40 5.14 16.24
C VAL A 44 -2.26 6.00 15.00
N ASP A 45 -1.26 5.73 14.17
CA ASP A 45 -1.23 6.23 12.81
C ASP A 45 -2.18 5.40 11.94
N THR A 46 -3.34 5.97 11.65
CA THR A 46 -4.41 5.30 10.89
C THR A 46 -4.25 5.45 9.38
N HIS A 47 -3.31 6.28 8.91
CA HIS A 47 -3.13 6.55 7.48
C HIS A 47 -1.66 6.56 7.06
N ILE A 48 -1.10 5.37 6.87
CA ILE A 48 0.26 5.17 6.39
C ILE A 48 0.32 4.07 5.32
N HIS A 49 1.18 4.25 4.32
CA HIS A 49 1.48 3.22 3.32
C HIS A 49 2.74 2.47 3.72
N ALA A 50 2.73 1.13 3.67
CA ALA A 50 3.88 0.32 4.10
C ALA A 50 5.16 0.64 3.30
N ALA A 51 5.02 0.92 2.00
CA ALA A 51 6.12 1.32 1.13
C ALA A 51 6.77 2.67 1.52
N SER A 52 6.10 3.45 2.37
CA SER A 52 6.43 4.83 2.73
C SER A 52 6.60 5.02 4.23
N SER A 53 6.58 3.93 5.01
CA SER A 53 6.69 4.00 6.46
C SER A 53 8.10 4.32 6.94
N MET A 54 9.09 4.02 6.11
CA MET A 54 10.50 4.21 6.41
C MET A 54 10.98 5.64 6.09
N ASN A 55 11.86 6.16 6.95
CA ASN A 55 12.52 7.44 6.70
C ASN A 55 13.50 7.31 5.51
N GLN A 56 13.55 8.32 4.63
CA GLN A 56 14.48 8.40 3.50
C GLN A 56 15.95 8.10 3.88
N LYS A 57 16.43 8.58 5.03
CA LYS A 57 17.81 8.34 5.50
C LYS A 57 18.02 6.88 5.91
N HIS A 58 16.98 6.27 6.48
CA HIS A 58 16.99 4.88 6.88
C HIS A 58 17.00 3.96 5.64
N LEU A 59 16.11 4.20 4.68
CA LEU A 59 16.08 3.49 3.40
C LEU A 59 17.42 3.62 2.64
N LEU A 60 18.00 4.82 2.57
CA LEU A 60 19.30 5.02 1.92
C LEU A 60 20.40 4.19 2.58
N ARG A 61 20.46 4.21 3.92
CA ARG A 61 21.43 3.43 4.68
C ARG A 61 21.24 1.93 4.45
N PHE A 62 20.00 1.47 4.38
CA PHE A 62 19.65 0.09 4.10
C PHE A 62 20.13 -0.35 2.71
N ILE A 63 19.81 0.43 1.66
CA ILE A 63 20.26 0.17 0.30
C ILE A 63 21.79 0.11 0.23
N LYS A 64 22.50 1.09 0.80
CA LYS A 64 23.97 1.11 0.84
C LYS A 64 24.55 -0.12 1.55
N LYS A 65 23.94 -0.55 2.65
CA LYS A 65 24.34 -1.76 3.38
C LYS A 65 24.19 -2.99 2.49
N LYS A 66 23.05 -3.15 1.80
CA LYS A 66 22.77 -4.31 0.94
C LYS A 66 23.65 -4.38 -0.30
N ILE A 67 23.97 -3.25 -0.93
CA ILE A 67 24.92 -3.24 -2.05
C ILE A 67 26.30 -3.74 -1.59
N ARG A 68 26.73 -3.39 -0.37
CA ARG A 68 28.04 -3.80 0.15
C ARG A 68 28.09 -5.26 0.58
N THR A 69 27.01 -5.80 1.14
CA THR A 69 26.98 -7.17 1.69
C THR A 69 26.49 -8.22 0.69
N GLU A 70 25.60 -7.84 -0.22
CA GLU A 70 24.88 -8.75 -1.14
C GLU A 70 25.02 -8.29 -2.60
N ALA A 71 26.22 -7.85 -2.99
CA ALA A 71 26.51 -7.34 -4.34
C ALA A 71 26.28 -8.39 -5.44
N ASP A 72 26.58 -9.66 -5.16
CA ASP A 72 26.54 -10.75 -6.14
C ASP A 72 25.19 -11.47 -6.20
N THR A 73 24.23 -11.09 -5.35
CA THR A 73 22.88 -11.64 -5.36
C THR A 73 22.15 -11.26 -6.65
N VAL A 74 21.49 -12.22 -7.28
CA VAL A 74 20.63 -11.99 -8.45
C VAL A 74 19.33 -11.35 -7.99
N VAL A 75 18.99 -10.19 -8.58
CA VAL A 75 17.86 -9.36 -8.16
C VAL A 75 16.81 -9.14 -9.24
N LEU A 76 17.14 -9.41 -10.50
CA LEU A 76 16.23 -9.27 -11.64
C LEU A 76 16.46 -10.39 -12.65
N GLU A 77 15.38 -10.80 -13.28
CA GLU A 77 15.40 -11.60 -14.50
C GLU A 77 15.15 -10.65 -15.69
N LYS A 78 16.06 -10.63 -16.66
CA LYS A 78 15.93 -9.71 -17.79
C LYS A 78 14.98 -10.32 -18.83
N VAL A 79 13.76 -9.80 -18.95
CA VAL A 79 12.98 -9.93 -20.18
C VAL A 79 13.52 -8.90 -21.15
N LEU A 80 14.40 -9.30 -22.07
CA LEU A 80 14.71 -8.45 -23.21
C LEU A 80 13.45 -8.34 -24.07
N VAL A 81 13.10 -7.11 -24.44
CA VAL A 81 12.17 -6.83 -25.55
C VAL A 81 12.53 -7.78 -26.70
N PRO A 82 11.56 -8.42 -27.40
CA PRO A 82 11.84 -9.33 -28.49
C PRO A 82 12.58 -8.56 -29.60
N SER A 83 13.91 -8.59 -29.56
CA SER A 83 14.75 -8.22 -30.68
C SER A 83 14.71 -9.40 -31.62
N VAL A 84 14.25 -9.15 -32.85
CA VAL A 84 13.93 -10.11 -33.91
C VAL A 84 15.18 -10.86 -34.44
N THR A 85 16.28 -10.91 -33.70
CA THR A 85 17.58 -11.39 -34.17
C THR A 85 18.41 -12.19 -33.15
N ALA A 86 17.87 -12.56 -31.98
CA ALA A 86 18.60 -13.39 -31.02
C ALA A 86 18.04 -14.81 -30.97
N THR A 87 18.89 -15.79 -31.25
CA THR A 87 18.64 -17.24 -31.11
C THR A 87 18.16 -17.59 -29.70
N ASP A 88 17.19 -18.51 -29.62
CA ASP A 88 16.34 -18.88 -28.47
C ASP A 88 17.03 -19.35 -27.17
N SER A 89 18.34 -19.19 -27.02
CA SER A 89 19.13 -19.59 -25.85
C SER A 89 19.70 -18.43 -25.00
N GLU A 90 19.50 -17.16 -25.38
CA GLU A 90 19.96 -15.98 -24.60
C GLU A 90 18.86 -15.26 -23.79
N ASN A 91 17.64 -15.79 -23.76
CA ASN A 91 16.47 -15.03 -23.30
C ASN A 91 16.34 -14.81 -21.78
N ASN A 92 17.12 -15.47 -20.93
CA ASN A 92 17.04 -15.29 -19.46
C ASN A 92 18.42 -15.15 -18.83
N LYS A 93 19.01 -13.95 -18.91
CA LYS A 93 20.23 -13.65 -18.15
C LYS A 93 19.87 -13.05 -16.78
N PRO A 94 20.18 -13.73 -15.67
CA PRO A 94 20.03 -13.17 -14.33
C PRO A 94 20.93 -11.95 -14.16
N VAL A 95 20.41 -10.86 -13.61
CA VAL A 95 21.15 -9.63 -13.35
C VAL A 95 21.41 -9.50 -11.85
N THR A 96 22.67 -9.32 -11.48
CA THR A 96 23.08 -9.16 -10.08
C THR A 96 22.89 -7.72 -9.59
N MET A 97 22.82 -7.53 -8.26
CA MET A 97 22.73 -6.20 -7.64
C MET A 97 23.84 -5.27 -8.16
N LYS A 98 25.08 -5.77 -8.21
CA LYS A 98 26.24 -5.03 -8.74
C LYS A 98 26.06 -4.60 -10.20
N GLU A 99 25.48 -5.46 -11.03
CA GLU A 99 25.21 -5.12 -12.43
C GLU A 99 24.08 -4.10 -12.59
N VAL A 100 23.06 -4.12 -11.73
CA VAL A 100 21.99 -3.11 -11.70
C VAL A 100 22.59 -1.73 -11.44
N PHE A 101 23.36 -1.57 -10.36
CA PHE A 101 23.99 -0.29 -10.02
C PHE A 101 25.00 0.17 -11.08
N LYS A 102 25.77 -0.77 -11.66
CA LYS A 102 26.67 -0.46 -12.78
C LYS A 102 25.93 0.05 -14.02
N LYS A 103 24.76 -0.51 -14.35
CA LYS A 103 23.92 -0.05 -15.48
C LYS A 103 23.30 1.32 -15.23
N MET A 104 22.91 1.59 -13.99
CA MET A 104 22.39 2.91 -13.60
C MET A 104 23.49 3.99 -13.59
N GLY A 105 24.78 3.59 -13.66
CA GLY A 105 25.89 4.53 -13.62
C GLY A 105 26.07 5.21 -12.26
N ILE A 106 25.53 4.62 -11.19
CA ILE A 106 25.55 5.16 -9.83
C ILE A 106 26.44 4.26 -8.97
N ASP A 107 27.48 4.83 -8.37
CA ASP A 107 28.23 4.14 -7.34
C ASP A 107 27.49 4.18 -5.99
N ALA A 108 27.66 3.16 -5.16
CA ALA A 108 27.03 3.06 -3.85
C ALA A 108 27.41 4.23 -2.91
N TYR A 109 28.59 4.83 -3.13
CA TYR A 109 29.03 6.02 -2.39
C TYR A 109 28.24 7.26 -2.79
N ASP A 110 27.95 7.43 -4.08
CA ASP A 110 27.32 8.61 -4.66
C ASP A 110 25.79 8.64 -4.49
N LEU A 111 25.19 7.51 -4.10
CA LEU A 111 23.76 7.44 -3.80
C LEU A 111 23.42 8.41 -2.65
N SER A 112 22.60 9.42 -2.95
CA SER A 112 22.16 10.44 -1.99
C SER A 112 20.66 10.34 -1.71
N VAL A 113 20.20 11.05 -0.68
CA VAL A 113 18.77 11.17 -0.37
C VAL A 113 18.02 11.82 -1.55
N ASP A 114 18.62 12.83 -2.18
CA ASP A 114 18.03 13.56 -3.30
C ASP A 114 17.93 12.67 -4.56
N MET A 115 18.84 11.71 -4.73
CA MET A 115 18.75 10.73 -5.82
C MET A 115 17.64 9.69 -5.62
N LEU A 116 17.16 9.48 -4.40
CA LEU A 116 16.07 8.55 -4.13
C LEU A 116 14.68 9.11 -4.49
N ASP A 117 14.57 10.43 -4.76
CA ASP A 117 13.34 11.17 -5.09
C ASP A 117 12.13 10.88 -4.16
N VAL A 118 12.39 10.43 -2.93
CA VAL A 118 11.39 10.09 -1.91
C VAL A 118 10.85 11.32 -1.16
N HIS A 119 10.73 12.47 -1.84
CA HIS A 119 10.29 13.72 -1.21
C HIS A 119 8.77 13.73 -0.97
N ALA A 120 8.38 13.85 0.31
CA ALA A 120 7.00 14.12 0.70
C ALA A 120 6.63 15.58 0.40
N ASP A 121 6.07 15.86 -0.79
CA ASP A 121 5.52 17.18 -1.13
C ASP A 121 4.02 17.26 -0.77
N ARG A 122 3.49 18.47 -0.49
CA ARG A 122 2.11 18.74 -0.06
C ARG A 122 1.05 18.17 -1.01
N ASN A 123 1.40 17.93 -2.27
CA ASN A 123 0.51 17.36 -3.28
C ASN A 123 0.42 15.83 -3.27
N THR A 124 1.15 15.13 -2.37
CA THR A 124 1.19 13.66 -2.31
C THR A 124 -0.03 13.06 -1.59
N PHE A 125 -0.69 13.86 -0.73
CA PHE A 125 -1.84 13.42 0.08
C PHE A 125 -3.12 13.18 -0.72
N HIS A 126 -3.16 13.59 -2.00
CA HIS A 126 -4.35 13.49 -2.86
C HIS A 126 -4.12 12.72 -4.17
N ARG A 127 -2.92 12.16 -4.41
CA ARG A 127 -2.48 11.70 -5.73
C ARG A 127 -1.76 10.36 -5.67
N PHE A 128 -2.50 9.25 -5.76
CA PHE A 128 -1.93 7.89 -5.79
C PHE A 128 -1.14 7.61 -7.09
N ASP A 129 -1.50 8.27 -8.19
CA ASP A 129 -0.71 8.26 -9.44
C ASP A 129 0.70 8.86 -9.23
N LYS A 130 0.80 9.98 -8.51
CA LYS A 130 2.08 10.57 -8.10
C LYS A 130 2.79 9.75 -7.04
N PHE A 131 2.11 8.91 -6.26
CA PHE A 131 2.75 7.94 -5.37
C PHE A 131 3.54 6.88 -6.17
N ASN A 132 2.96 6.38 -7.26
CA ASN A 132 3.67 5.47 -8.17
C ASN A 132 4.86 6.13 -8.88
N THR A 133 4.76 7.42 -9.18
CA THR A 133 5.82 8.20 -9.82
C THR A 133 6.86 8.74 -8.84
N LYS A 134 6.52 9.04 -7.56
CA LYS A 134 7.45 9.52 -6.51
C LYS A 134 8.23 8.43 -5.81
N TYR A 135 7.71 7.21 -5.75
CA TYR A 135 8.51 6.04 -5.34
C TYR A 135 9.21 5.42 -6.54
N ASN A 136 9.73 6.24 -7.43
CA ASN A 136 10.56 5.83 -8.55
C ASN A 136 11.95 6.43 -8.31
N PRO A 137 12.80 5.80 -7.47
CA PRO A 137 14.13 6.33 -7.21
C PRO A 137 14.83 6.51 -8.55
N VAL A 138 15.35 7.71 -8.83
CA VAL A 138 16.06 8.03 -10.09
C VAL A 138 15.16 8.07 -11.35
N GLY A 139 13.84 7.89 -11.24
CA GLY A 139 12.97 7.67 -12.42
C GLY A 139 13.09 6.25 -13.01
N GLU A 140 13.77 5.35 -12.29
CA GLU A 140 14.02 3.96 -12.68
C GLU A 140 13.18 3.00 -11.81
N SER A 141 12.20 2.33 -12.43
CA SER A 141 11.27 1.40 -11.77
C SER A 141 11.96 0.23 -11.06
N THR A 142 13.23 0.04 -11.39
CA THR A 142 14.11 -1.05 -10.99
C THR A 142 14.43 -1.05 -9.49
N LEU A 143 14.82 0.08 -8.90
CA LEU A 143 15.15 0.12 -7.45
C LEU A 143 13.91 -0.06 -6.58
N ARG A 144 12.79 0.54 -6.98
CA ARG A 144 11.50 0.33 -6.32
C ARG A 144 11.10 -1.13 -6.36
N GLU A 145 11.27 -1.79 -7.50
CA GLU A 145 10.96 -3.20 -7.66
C GLU A 145 11.80 -4.10 -6.74
N ILE A 146 13.09 -3.81 -6.60
CA ILE A 146 13.98 -4.60 -5.77
C ILE A 146 13.72 -4.39 -4.27
N PHE A 147 13.56 -3.12 -3.82
CA PHE A 147 13.58 -2.78 -2.39
C PHE A 147 12.21 -2.49 -1.77
N ILE A 148 11.17 -2.20 -2.56
CA ILE A 148 9.89 -1.65 -2.06
C ILE A 148 8.67 -2.48 -2.54
N LYS A 149 8.86 -3.50 -3.40
CA LYS A 149 7.78 -4.43 -3.78
C LYS A 149 7.84 -5.74 -3.00
N THR A 150 6.65 -6.29 -2.73
CA THR A 150 6.45 -7.62 -2.10
C THR A 150 6.63 -8.76 -3.10
N ASP A 151 6.23 -8.56 -4.36
CA ASP A 151 6.38 -9.53 -5.46
C ASP A 151 7.50 -9.06 -6.41
N ASN A 152 8.66 -9.72 -6.33
CA ASN A 152 9.83 -9.49 -7.18
C ASN A 152 10.69 -10.77 -7.25
N TYR A 153 11.78 -10.75 -8.02
CA TYR A 153 12.65 -11.92 -8.22
C TYR A 153 13.23 -12.51 -6.92
N VAL A 154 13.50 -11.67 -5.92
CA VAL A 154 14.00 -12.10 -4.59
C VAL A 154 12.87 -12.39 -3.59
N GLY A 155 11.62 -12.51 -4.06
CA GLY A 155 10.47 -12.79 -3.23
C GLY A 155 10.18 -11.72 -2.17
N GLY A 156 10.49 -10.46 -2.45
CA GLY A 156 10.22 -9.34 -1.53
C GLY A 156 11.09 -9.31 -0.28
N LYS A 157 12.19 -10.08 -0.24
CA LYS A 157 13.12 -10.20 0.90
C LYS A 157 13.54 -8.83 1.45
N TYR A 158 14.03 -7.95 0.59
CA TYR A 158 14.54 -6.65 1.02
C TYR A 158 13.46 -5.73 1.57
N PHE A 159 12.25 -5.77 1.00
CA PHE A 159 11.14 -4.98 1.50
C PHE A 159 10.68 -5.48 2.87
N ALA A 160 10.63 -6.80 3.07
CA ALA A 160 10.32 -7.37 4.38
C ALA A 160 11.36 -7.00 5.44
N GLU A 161 12.66 -7.12 5.12
CA GLU A 161 13.72 -6.78 6.06
C GLU A 161 13.71 -5.31 6.51
N VAL A 162 13.54 -4.36 5.57
CA VAL A 162 13.48 -2.95 5.94
C VAL A 162 12.21 -2.63 6.73
N LEU A 163 11.10 -3.28 6.40
CA LEU A 163 9.84 -3.12 7.12
C LEU A 163 9.94 -3.68 8.55
N MET A 164 10.63 -4.81 8.74
CA MET A 164 10.92 -5.36 10.06
C MET A 164 11.81 -4.43 10.90
N GLU A 165 12.78 -3.75 10.30
CA GLU A 165 13.55 -2.70 11.02
C GLU A 165 12.60 -1.58 11.52
N VAL A 166 11.61 -1.16 10.72
CA VAL A 166 10.60 -0.16 11.12
C VAL A 166 9.64 -0.70 12.18
N LEU A 167 9.20 -1.95 12.06
CA LEU A 167 8.31 -2.60 13.04
C LEU A 167 9.00 -2.74 14.40
N SER A 168 10.30 -3.09 14.43
CA SER A 168 11.09 -3.15 15.66
C SER A 168 11.14 -1.79 16.36
N ASP A 169 11.37 -0.70 15.62
CA ASP A 169 11.38 0.67 16.19
C ASP A 169 10.00 1.06 16.77
N LEU A 170 8.91 0.59 16.15
CA LEU A 170 7.53 0.77 16.62
C LEU A 170 7.22 -0.07 17.88
N GLU A 171 7.80 -1.25 18.02
CA GLU A 171 7.66 -2.09 19.22
C GLU A 171 8.36 -1.49 20.43
N ASP A 172 9.58 -0.98 20.23
CA ASP A 172 10.31 -0.24 21.26
C ASP A 172 9.50 1.01 21.72
N SER A 173 8.76 1.60 20.78
CA SER A 173 7.84 2.71 21.03
C SER A 173 6.48 2.23 21.57
N LYS A 174 6.43 1.78 22.84
CA LYS A 174 5.24 1.22 23.54
C LYS A 174 3.88 1.90 23.29
N TYR A 175 3.85 3.20 23.05
CA TYR A 175 2.63 3.99 22.88
C TYR A 175 2.29 4.35 21.43
N GLN A 176 3.09 3.91 20.47
CA GLN A 176 2.88 4.16 19.06
C GLN A 176 2.40 2.89 18.37
N HIS A 177 1.31 3.02 17.65
CA HIS A 177 0.71 1.96 16.85
C HIS A 177 0.53 2.49 15.42
N ALA A 178 0.44 1.57 14.46
CA ALA A 178 0.27 1.96 13.07
C ALA A 178 -0.65 0.99 12.32
N GLU A 179 -1.35 1.52 11.32
CA GLU A 179 -2.18 0.77 10.39
C GLU A 179 -1.67 0.93 8.94
N PRO A 180 -0.51 0.35 8.62
CA PRO A 180 0.10 0.42 7.30
C PRO A 180 -0.69 -0.34 6.23
N ARG A 181 -0.69 0.25 5.03
CA ARG A 181 -1.37 -0.32 3.86
C ARG A 181 -0.43 -1.14 2.98
N LEU A 182 -0.86 -2.36 2.66
CA LEU A 182 -0.25 -3.24 1.64
C LEU A 182 -1.18 -3.33 0.42
N SER A 183 -0.61 -3.41 -0.78
CA SER A 183 -1.40 -3.34 -2.01
C SER A 183 -1.77 -4.72 -2.52
N ILE A 184 -3.03 -4.88 -2.93
CA ILE A 184 -3.50 -5.93 -3.83
C ILE A 184 -4.14 -5.24 -5.03
N TYR A 185 -3.75 -5.65 -6.22
CA TYR A 185 -4.14 -5.01 -7.47
C TYR A 185 -5.35 -5.69 -8.12
N GLY A 186 -5.62 -6.95 -7.77
CA GLY A 186 -6.75 -7.70 -8.33
C GLY A 186 -6.52 -8.15 -9.77
N ARG A 187 -5.26 -8.33 -10.17
CA ARG A 187 -4.90 -8.81 -11.52
C ARG A 187 -4.97 -10.33 -11.65
N SER A 188 -4.79 -11.05 -10.54
CA SER A 188 -4.89 -12.50 -10.48
C SER A 188 -5.37 -12.95 -9.10
N LYS A 189 -6.04 -14.11 -9.02
CA LYS A 189 -6.50 -14.72 -7.76
C LYS A 189 -5.34 -15.02 -6.79
N ASP A 190 -4.18 -15.40 -7.34
CA ASP A 190 -3.00 -15.77 -6.55
C ASP A 190 -2.34 -14.58 -5.80
N GLU A 191 -2.76 -13.33 -6.04
CA GLU A 191 -2.12 -12.17 -5.38
C GLU A 191 -2.26 -12.23 -3.85
N TRP A 192 -3.40 -12.71 -3.33
CA TRP A 192 -3.61 -12.89 -1.90
C TRP A 192 -2.66 -13.92 -1.29
N ASP A 193 -2.53 -15.08 -1.93
CA ASP A 193 -1.66 -16.15 -1.46
C ASP A 193 -0.19 -15.76 -1.53
N LYS A 194 0.22 -15.05 -2.59
CA LYS A 194 1.57 -14.51 -2.70
C LYS A 194 1.88 -13.52 -1.59
N LEU A 195 0.96 -12.59 -1.31
CA LEU A 195 1.15 -11.59 -0.25
C LEU A 195 1.19 -12.25 1.13
N ALA A 196 0.29 -13.19 1.40
CA ALA A 196 0.26 -13.92 2.65
C ALA A 196 1.53 -14.75 2.85
N LYS A 197 1.96 -15.50 1.82
CA LYS A 197 3.21 -16.25 1.84
C LYS A 197 4.41 -15.35 2.10
N TRP A 198 4.47 -14.18 1.46
CA TRP A 198 5.53 -13.19 1.70
C TRP A 198 5.55 -12.75 3.17
N ALA A 199 4.39 -12.40 3.73
CA ALA A 199 4.30 -11.93 5.12
C ALA A 199 4.68 -13.02 6.14
N ILE A 200 4.23 -14.26 5.93
CA ILE A 200 4.52 -15.39 6.84
C ILE A 200 5.97 -15.85 6.70
N THR A 201 6.51 -15.94 5.48
CA THR A 201 7.89 -16.41 5.24
C THR A 201 8.93 -15.50 5.88
N HIS A 202 8.67 -14.19 5.89
CA HIS A 202 9.59 -13.19 6.45
C HIS A 202 9.17 -12.71 7.85
N ASP A 203 8.17 -13.34 8.46
CA ASP A 203 7.62 -13.01 9.78
C ASP A 203 7.31 -11.51 9.95
N VAL A 204 6.66 -10.92 8.93
CA VAL A 204 6.34 -9.48 8.87
C VAL A 204 5.15 -9.16 9.78
N TRP A 205 5.41 -9.18 11.07
CA TRP A 205 4.40 -9.04 12.11
C TRP A 205 4.90 -8.20 13.29
N SER A 206 3.98 -7.51 13.95
CA SER A 206 4.22 -6.78 15.19
C SER A 206 2.94 -6.64 15.99
N PRO A 207 2.97 -6.72 17.35
CA PRO A 207 1.79 -6.46 18.17
C PRO A 207 1.29 -5.01 18.08
N ASN A 208 2.13 -4.07 17.65
CA ASN A 208 1.77 -2.66 17.53
C ASN A 208 1.17 -2.30 16.17
N VAL A 209 1.07 -3.26 15.24
CA VAL A 209 0.69 -3.01 13.85
C VAL A 209 -0.45 -3.91 13.39
N ARG A 210 -1.38 -3.33 12.63
CA ARG A 210 -2.42 -4.06 11.88
C ARG A 210 -2.40 -3.63 10.43
N TRP A 211 -2.66 -4.55 9.50
CA TRP A 211 -2.56 -4.26 8.08
C TRP A 211 -3.90 -3.82 7.50
N LEU A 212 -3.90 -2.77 6.68
CA LEU A 212 -5.00 -2.53 5.74
C LEU A 212 -4.57 -3.00 4.35
N ILE A 213 -5.51 -3.58 3.62
CA ILE A 213 -5.28 -3.98 2.23
C ILE A 213 -5.83 -2.90 1.32
N GLN A 214 -4.94 -2.17 0.66
CA GLN A 214 -5.32 -1.15 -0.31
C GLN A 214 -5.50 -1.77 -1.70
N ILE A 215 -6.58 -1.39 -2.38
CA ILE A 215 -6.95 -1.85 -3.71
C ILE A 215 -7.00 -0.64 -4.65
N PRO A 216 -5.99 -0.48 -5.52
CA PRO A 216 -5.96 0.60 -6.50
C PRO A 216 -7.05 0.46 -7.57
N ARG A 217 -7.78 1.54 -7.85
CA ARG A 217 -8.83 1.58 -8.88
C ARG A 217 -8.27 1.79 -10.29
N LEU A 218 -7.52 0.80 -10.79
CA LEU A 218 -6.78 0.87 -12.06
C LEU A 218 -7.32 -0.06 -13.15
N TYR A 219 -8.64 -0.31 -13.16
CA TYR A 219 -9.27 -1.23 -14.11
C TYR A 219 -9.01 -0.86 -15.57
N ASP A 220 -9.04 0.42 -15.92
CA ASP A 220 -8.72 0.94 -17.27
C ASP A 220 -7.32 0.51 -17.75
N ILE A 221 -6.33 0.55 -16.86
CA ILE A 221 -4.97 0.12 -17.16
C ILE A 221 -4.91 -1.40 -17.37
N TYR A 222 -5.61 -2.17 -16.54
CA TYR A 222 -5.64 -3.64 -16.66
C TYR A 222 -6.41 -4.08 -17.90
N LYS A 223 -7.49 -3.38 -18.23
CA LYS A 223 -8.31 -3.62 -19.41
C LYS A 223 -7.57 -3.32 -20.70
N SER A 224 -6.88 -2.17 -20.78
CA SER A 224 -6.05 -1.81 -21.95
C SER A 224 -4.90 -2.78 -22.20
N LYS A 225 -4.37 -3.40 -21.14
CA LYS A 225 -3.35 -4.46 -21.21
C LYS A 225 -3.92 -5.86 -21.41
N ASN A 226 -5.23 -6.01 -21.58
CA ASN A 226 -5.93 -7.30 -21.68
C ASN A 226 -5.65 -8.26 -20.51
N MET A 227 -5.38 -7.73 -19.31
CA MET A 227 -5.19 -8.52 -18.10
C MET A 227 -6.51 -8.97 -17.47
N VAL A 228 -7.57 -8.16 -17.66
CA VAL A 228 -8.93 -8.44 -17.19
C VAL A 228 -9.94 -8.21 -18.31
N LYS A 229 -10.97 -9.05 -18.38
CA LYS A 229 -12.01 -9.02 -19.42
C LYS A 229 -13.16 -8.10 -19.07
N ASN A 230 -13.55 -8.04 -17.80
CA ASN A 230 -14.65 -7.22 -17.30
C ASN A 230 -14.36 -6.84 -15.84
N PHE A 231 -15.21 -5.99 -15.26
CA PHE A 231 -15.05 -5.59 -13.87
C PHE A 231 -15.27 -6.74 -12.89
N ASP A 232 -16.10 -7.71 -13.26
CA ASP A 232 -16.37 -8.91 -12.47
C ASP A 232 -15.09 -9.71 -12.19
N GLU A 233 -14.23 -9.92 -13.19
CA GLU A 233 -12.97 -10.62 -13.03
C GLU A 233 -12.04 -9.93 -12.00
N LEU A 234 -12.08 -8.60 -11.91
CA LEU A 234 -11.33 -7.85 -10.89
C LEU A 234 -11.91 -8.12 -9.50
N LEU A 235 -13.23 -8.09 -9.34
CA LEU A 235 -13.90 -8.40 -8.07
C LEU A 235 -13.63 -9.86 -7.68
N ASP A 236 -13.71 -10.80 -8.62
CA ASP A 236 -13.43 -12.21 -8.42
C ASP A 236 -12.00 -12.44 -7.94
N ASN A 237 -11.02 -11.77 -8.56
CA ASN A 237 -9.63 -11.85 -8.15
C ASN A 237 -9.39 -11.34 -6.72
N VAL A 238 -10.17 -10.36 -6.27
CA VAL A 238 -10.07 -9.79 -4.93
C VAL A 238 -10.83 -10.63 -3.90
N PHE A 239 -12.05 -11.04 -4.17
CA PHE A 239 -12.95 -11.59 -3.15
C PHE A 239 -13.01 -13.12 -3.14
N THR A 240 -12.84 -13.80 -4.28
CA THR A 240 -12.91 -15.27 -4.33
C THR A 240 -11.93 -15.94 -3.34
N PRO A 241 -10.63 -15.58 -3.32
CA PRO A 241 -9.68 -16.18 -2.38
C PRO A 241 -10.05 -15.94 -0.91
N LEU A 242 -10.71 -14.82 -0.62
CA LEU A 242 -11.17 -14.49 0.73
C LEU A 242 -12.36 -15.35 1.17
N PHE A 243 -13.29 -15.63 0.27
CA PHE A 243 -14.41 -16.54 0.52
C PHE A 243 -13.93 -17.99 0.65
N GLU A 244 -13.01 -18.43 -0.22
CA GLU A 244 -12.41 -19.77 -0.18
C GLU A 244 -11.68 -20.01 1.15
N ALA A 245 -10.83 -19.07 1.57
CA ALA A 245 -10.11 -19.15 2.85
C ALA A 245 -11.04 -19.05 4.08
N THR A 246 -12.21 -18.43 3.95
CA THR A 246 -13.21 -18.38 5.03
C THR A 246 -13.99 -19.69 5.12
N ASN A 247 -14.37 -20.27 3.97
CA ASN A 247 -15.12 -21.51 3.91
C ASN A 247 -14.27 -22.73 4.33
N ASP A 248 -13.01 -22.79 3.90
CA ASP A 248 -12.07 -23.81 4.31
C ASP A 248 -10.69 -23.21 4.60
N PRO A 249 -10.35 -22.98 5.89
CA PRO A 249 -9.03 -22.46 6.26
C PRO A 249 -7.85 -23.33 5.82
N SER A 250 -8.08 -24.61 5.50
CA SER A 250 -7.01 -25.53 5.08
C SER A 250 -6.63 -25.39 3.61
N SER A 251 -7.48 -24.78 2.77
CA SER A 251 -7.17 -24.51 1.37
C SER A 251 -6.14 -23.38 1.21
N HIS A 252 -6.20 -22.36 2.09
CA HIS A 252 -5.26 -21.24 2.12
C HIS A 252 -4.72 -20.98 3.54
N PRO A 253 -3.84 -21.84 4.08
CA PRO A 253 -3.41 -21.77 5.48
C PRO A 253 -2.61 -20.51 5.81
N ASP A 254 -1.73 -20.07 4.91
CA ASP A 254 -0.93 -18.85 5.11
C ASP A 254 -1.81 -17.60 5.01
N LEU A 255 -2.76 -17.59 4.06
CA LEU A 255 -3.73 -16.51 3.91
C LEU A 255 -4.62 -16.37 5.14
N TYR A 256 -5.15 -17.48 5.66
CA TYR A 256 -5.95 -17.47 6.88
C TYR A 256 -5.21 -16.85 8.06
N ARG A 257 -3.93 -17.21 8.26
CA ARG A 257 -3.08 -16.62 9.32
C ARG A 257 -2.83 -15.13 9.09
N PHE A 258 -2.51 -14.74 7.86
CA PHE A 258 -2.28 -13.34 7.51
C PHE A 258 -3.53 -12.49 7.73
N LEU A 259 -4.72 -13.00 7.39
CA LEU A 259 -6.00 -12.31 7.55
C LEU A 259 -6.34 -12.00 9.02
N GLN A 260 -5.82 -12.76 10.00
CA GLN A 260 -5.97 -12.43 11.42
C GLN A 260 -5.27 -11.11 11.81
N GLN A 261 -4.36 -10.62 10.97
CA GLN A 261 -3.63 -9.36 11.14
C GLN A 261 -4.18 -8.22 10.28
N VAL A 262 -5.10 -8.52 9.37
CA VAL A 262 -5.73 -7.54 8.49
C VAL A 262 -6.95 -6.95 9.19
N SER A 263 -7.02 -5.62 9.31
CA SER A 263 -8.13 -4.90 9.95
C SER A 263 -9.14 -4.32 8.97
N GLY A 264 -8.78 -4.15 7.70
CA GLY A 264 -9.70 -3.57 6.72
C GLY A 264 -9.18 -3.54 5.29
N ILE A 265 -10.05 -3.08 4.40
CA ILE A 265 -9.77 -2.84 2.98
C ILE A 265 -9.91 -1.35 2.71
N ASP A 266 -8.97 -0.79 1.96
CA ASP A 266 -8.94 0.60 1.53
C ASP A 266 -8.98 0.66 -0.01
N SER A 267 -9.70 1.60 -0.60
CA SER A 267 -9.76 1.75 -2.06
C SER A 267 -9.12 3.07 -2.46
N VAL A 268 -8.11 3.01 -3.34
CA VAL A 268 -7.23 4.16 -3.61
C VAL A 268 -7.14 4.47 -5.10
N ASP A 269 -7.15 5.75 -5.47
CA ASP A 269 -6.69 6.29 -6.76
C ASP A 269 -6.59 7.82 -6.63
N ASP A 270 -6.24 8.52 -7.70
CA ASP A 270 -6.33 9.98 -7.81
C ASP A 270 -7.78 10.46 -7.84
N GLU A 271 -8.29 10.95 -6.71
CA GLU A 271 -9.64 11.50 -6.55
C GLU A 271 -9.88 12.81 -7.32
N SER A 272 -8.85 13.39 -7.93
CA SER A 272 -9.00 14.59 -8.77
C SER A 272 -9.33 14.27 -10.23
N LYS A 273 -9.22 12.99 -10.65
CA LYS A 273 -9.60 12.56 -11.99
C LYS A 273 -11.09 12.78 -12.21
N HIS A 274 -11.43 13.37 -13.35
CA HIS A 274 -12.83 13.48 -13.75
C HIS A 274 -13.39 12.12 -14.14
N GLU A 275 -14.54 11.79 -13.57
CA GLU A 275 -15.34 10.63 -13.94
C GLU A 275 -16.38 11.04 -14.97
N PHE A 276 -16.36 10.40 -16.13
CA PHE A 276 -17.29 10.70 -17.23
C PHE A 276 -18.57 9.86 -17.17
N VAL A 277 -18.48 8.68 -16.56
CA VAL A 277 -19.60 7.74 -16.40
C VAL A 277 -20.33 8.03 -15.09
N HIS A 278 -21.65 8.22 -15.16
CA HIS A 278 -22.49 8.32 -13.97
C HIS A 278 -23.02 6.94 -13.58
N PHE A 279 -22.89 6.59 -12.29
CA PHE A 279 -23.47 5.36 -11.77
C PHE A 279 -24.97 5.53 -11.56
N ASP A 280 -25.76 4.88 -12.40
CA ASP A 280 -27.22 4.88 -12.35
C ASP A 280 -27.78 3.48 -12.68
N ARG A 281 -29.11 3.39 -12.85
CA ARG A 281 -29.80 2.13 -13.14
C ARG A 281 -29.47 1.55 -14.53
N SER A 282 -28.96 2.37 -15.44
CA SER A 282 -28.56 1.95 -16.78
C SER A 282 -27.12 1.45 -16.84
N THR A 283 -26.31 1.74 -15.81
CA THR A 283 -24.93 1.23 -15.72
C THR A 283 -24.94 -0.30 -15.67
N PRO A 284 -24.13 -0.97 -16.52
CA PRO A 284 -24.13 -2.43 -16.59
C PRO A 284 -23.64 -3.07 -15.30
N SER A 285 -24.07 -4.32 -15.05
CA SER A 285 -23.52 -5.17 -13.99
C SER A 285 -22.03 -5.50 -14.23
N PRO A 286 -21.26 -5.93 -13.21
CA PRO A 286 -19.82 -6.16 -13.33
C PRO A 286 -19.45 -7.11 -14.46
N GLU A 287 -20.26 -8.16 -14.67
CA GLU A 287 -20.07 -9.16 -15.73
C GLU A 287 -20.11 -8.54 -17.14
N ASN A 288 -20.94 -7.51 -17.29
CA ASN A 288 -21.23 -6.83 -18.55
C ASN A 288 -20.44 -5.52 -18.69
N TYR A 289 -19.82 -5.02 -17.63
CA TYR A 289 -18.97 -3.84 -17.67
C TYR A 289 -17.66 -4.19 -18.41
N LYS A 290 -17.62 -3.89 -19.71
CA LYS A 290 -16.50 -4.19 -20.62
C LYS A 290 -15.89 -2.93 -21.24
N ASP A 291 -16.35 -1.77 -20.81
CA ASP A 291 -15.89 -0.48 -21.32
C ASP A 291 -14.40 -0.29 -21.06
N ALA A 292 -13.76 0.49 -21.93
CA ALA A 292 -12.35 0.84 -21.78
C ALA A 292 -12.13 1.88 -20.67
N GLU A 293 -13.15 2.66 -20.35
CA GLU A 293 -13.11 3.66 -19.28
C GLU A 293 -13.23 3.02 -17.90
N ASN A 294 -12.53 3.60 -16.93
CA ASN A 294 -12.58 3.16 -15.54
C ASN A 294 -14.00 3.36 -14.98
N PRO A 295 -14.58 2.39 -14.25
CA PRO A 295 -15.84 2.59 -13.55
C PRO A 295 -15.76 3.79 -12.59
N PRO A 296 -16.86 4.52 -12.37
CA PRO A 296 -16.87 5.63 -11.44
C PRO A 296 -16.70 5.14 -9.99
N TYR A 297 -16.23 6.02 -9.10
CA TYR A 297 -15.94 5.69 -7.72
C TYR A 297 -17.11 5.05 -6.99
N ASN A 298 -18.32 5.57 -7.20
CA ASN A 298 -19.53 5.03 -6.58
C ASN A 298 -19.82 3.58 -7.01
N TYR A 299 -19.44 3.21 -8.24
CA TYR A 299 -19.58 1.84 -8.74
C TYR A 299 -18.62 0.90 -8.00
N TYR A 300 -17.33 1.28 -7.90
CA TYR A 300 -16.35 0.57 -7.09
C TYR A 300 -16.85 0.40 -5.65
N LEU A 301 -17.25 1.49 -5.00
CA LEU A 301 -17.73 1.44 -3.62
C LEU A 301 -18.91 0.51 -3.44
N PHE A 302 -19.90 0.54 -4.34
CA PHE A 302 -21.09 -0.30 -4.22
C PHE A 302 -20.74 -1.80 -4.25
N TYR A 303 -20.00 -2.26 -5.27
CA TYR A 303 -19.68 -3.68 -5.41
C TYR A 303 -18.62 -4.15 -4.40
N MET A 304 -17.65 -3.30 -4.07
CA MET A 304 -16.69 -3.60 -2.99
C MET A 304 -17.43 -3.73 -1.65
N TYR A 305 -18.32 -2.78 -1.32
CA TYR A 305 -19.09 -2.82 -0.08
C TYR A 305 -20.02 -4.03 0.00
N ALA A 306 -20.72 -4.38 -1.09
CA ALA A 306 -21.61 -5.53 -1.13
C ALA A 306 -20.84 -6.84 -0.83
N ASN A 307 -19.70 -7.04 -1.50
CA ASN A 307 -18.85 -8.22 -1.28
C ASN A 307 -18.24 -8.24 0.13
N ILE A 308 -17.72 -7.11 0.62
CA ILE A 308 -17.18 -6.99 1.98
C ILE A 308 -18.26 -7.31 3.02
N THR A 309 -19.48 -6.79 2.83
CA THR A 309 -20.59 -7.03 3.75
C THR A 309 -20.98 -8.50 3.80
N ALA A 310 -21.10 -9.15 2.63
CA ALA A 310 -21.40 -10.57 2.55
C ALA A 310 -20.28 -11.43 3.18
N LEU A 311 -19.02 -11.11 2.88
CA LEU A 311 -17.86 -11.80 3.44
C LEU A 311 -17.79 -11.66 4.96
N ASN A 312 -17.99 -10.46 5.49
CA ASN A 312 -17.97 -10.20 6.93
C ASN A 312 -19.16 -10.83 7.67
N ALA A 313 -20.30 -11.02 7.00
CA ALA A 313 -21.43 -11.75 7.57
C ALA A 313 -21.19 -13.27 7.58
N PHE A 314 -20.31 -13.77 6.72
CA PHE A 314 -19.95 -15.18 6.64
C PHE A 314 -18.82 -15.57 7.62
N ARG A 315 -17.91 -14.64 7.93
CA ARG A 315 -16.80 -14.80 8.89
C ARG A 315 -17.27 -14.75 10.34
#